data_AF-A0A536HUI3-F1
#
_entry.id   AF-A0A536HUI3-F1
#
_cell.length_a   1.000
_cell.length_b   1.000
_cell.length_c   1.000
_cell.angle_alpha   90.00
_cell.angle_beta   90.00
_cell.angle_gamma   90.00
#
_symmetry.space_group_name_H-M   'P 1'
#
loop_
_entity.id
_entity.type
_entity.pdbx_description
1 polymer ?
#
loop_
_entity_poly.entity_id
_entity_poly.type
_entity_poly.pdbx_seq_one_letter_code
_entity_poly.pdbx_strand_id
1 'polypeptide(L)'
;MPAKEATPFSQALDRRVEEGALGTLYEKLPDDEVRCYACAHRCLIKEGLRGICKVRYNRGGTLMVPRGYVGALQCDPIEKKPFFHAFPGTDAVTFGMLGCDLHCSYCLAGDVRVATNAGMRSFTELWDEAGDDPNGDPSRRLPSNGLTATGSDGSQHKVRWVFRHDYEGELVCVAALPLFPIEATPKHPVLVTERPGIDEPRFLSAGELTTRHHLCVPVGGGLDYTAILEVRRRRYRGPVFNLETDGPHTYLANHAVVHNCQNWVTSQALRDPGALSEPMDVTPRQLVDIAQRQQASVVATSYNEPLITSEWAVEVFKEARPRGFMTAYISNGNATREVLEYIRPFTDLYKIDLKSFRDKNYRSLGGKLENIVNGVRMVHEMGFWLEIVTLIIPGFNDSDEELEDIARFLAGLSPSIPWHVTAFHKDYKMQDPDNTPPQTLLRAAAIGEAAGLQYIYAGNLPGRVGRYEDTRCPSCQTALVRRFGYRILEDRLTGSGTCHRCGFQIPGIWSNAKISAGRAY
;
A
#
# COMPACT_ATOMS: atom_id res chain seq x y z
N MET A 1 6.46 -21.05 -7.30
CA MET A 1 5.88 -21.75 -6.12
C MET A 1 4.39 -21.58 -6.27
N PRO A 2 3.54 -22.63 -6.20
CA PRO A 2 2.09 -22.46 -6.17
C PRO A 2 1.79 -21.32 -5.20
N ALA A 3 0.85 -20.43 -5.54
CA ALA A 3 0.55 -19.22 -4.77
C ALA A 3 0.10 -19.46 -3.31
N LYS A 4 0.33 -20.65 -2.76
CA LYS A 4 -0.07 -21.14 -1.47
C LYS A 4 1.05 -21.88 -0.72
N GLU A 5 2.24 -22.08 -1.30
CA GLU A 5 3.40 -22.67 -0.61
C GLU A 5 4.22 -21.61 0.15
N ALA A 6 4.89 -22.02 1.23
CA ALA A 6 5.71 -21.15 2.07
C ALA A 6 7.07 -20.85 1.42
N THR A 7 7.47 -19.57 1.41
CA THR A 7 8.85 -19.12 1.09
C THR A 7 9.74 -19.27 2.33
N PRO A 8 11.09 -19.30 2.20
CA PRO A 8 11.99 -19.32 3.37
C PRO A 8 11.74 -18.15 4.33
N PHE A 9 11.44 -16.97 3.80
CA PHE A 9 11.07 -15.80 4.60
C PHE A 9 9.71 -15.99 5.29
N SER A 10 8.70 -16.54 4.60
CA SER A 10 7.42 -16.84 5.26
C SER A 10 7.56 -17.93 6.33
N GLN A 11 8.44 -18.91 6.14
CA GLN A 11 8.79 -19.91 7.16
C GLN A 11 9.51 -19.30 8.36
N ALA A 12 10.35 -18.28 8.15
CA ALA A 12 10.96 -17.52 9.24
C ALA A 12 9.92 -16.69 10.02
N LEU A 13 8.88 -16.20 9.35
CA LEU A 13 7.72 -15.57 10.00
C LEU A 13 6.81 -16.59 10.70
N ASP A 14 6.83 -17.87 10.35
CA ASP A 14 6.01 -18.90 11.03
C ASP A 14 6.44 -19.14 12.49
N ARG A 15 7.58 -18.59 12.93
CA ARG A 15 7.95 -18.50 14.36
C ARG A 15 7.19 -17.41 15.12
N ARG A 16 6.52 -16.52 14.37
CA ARG A 16 5.80 -15.32 14.82
C ARG A 16 4.34 -15.40 14.38
N VAL A 17 3.82 -16.62 14.35
CA VAL A 17 2.39 -16.87 14.22
C VAL A 17 1.94 -17.69 15.41
N GLU A 18 0.71 -17.47 15.81
CA GLU A 18 0.05 -18.30 16.82
C GLU A 18 -1.26 -18.83 16.25
N GLU A 19 -1.87 -19.78 16.95
CA GLU A 19 -3.23 -20.21 16.63
C GLU A 19 -4.12 -18.97 16.62
N GLY A 20 -4.75 -18.70 15.46
CA GLY A 20 -5.68 -17.59 15.31
C GLY A 20 -6.73 -17.71 16.38
N ALA A 21 -6.82 -16.67 17.23
CA ALA A 21 -7.63 -16.64 18.43
C ALA A 21 -8.90 -17.47 18.25
N LEU A 22 -8.94 -18.61 18.96
CA LEU A 22 -9.94 -19.67 18.91
C LEU A 22 -11.33 -19.18 18.42
N GLY A 23 -11.61 -19.38 17.12
CA GLY A 23 -12.97 -19.35 16.57
C GLY A 23 -13.59 -18.01 16.13
N THR A 24 -12.89 -16.86 16.16
CA THR A 24 -13.57 -15.57 15.84
C THR A 24 -13.45 -15.09 14.39
N LEU A 25 -12.35 -15.40 13.69
CA LEU A 25 -12.13 -14.92 12.31
C LEU A 25 -11.89 -16.03 11.30
N TYR A 26 -12.26 -17.26 11.64
CA TYR A 26 -12.28 -18.37 10.70
C TYR A 26 -13.23 -19.47 11.15
N GLU A 27 -13.64 -20.30 10.21
CA GLU A 27 -14.40 -21.52 10.44
C GLU A 27 -13.55 -22.73 10.06
N LYS A 28 -13.61 -23.78 10.90
CA LYS A 28 -13.05 -25.11 10.59
C LYS A 28 -14.05 -25.88 9.75
N LEU A 29 -13.58 -26.46 8.66
CA LEU A 29 -14.36 -27.25 7.71
C LEU A 29 -13.88 -28.72 7.73
N PRO A 30 -14.60 -29.66 7.10
CA PRO A 30 -14.12 -31.02 6.90
C PRO A 30 -12.75 -31.07 6.18
N ASP A 31 -12.08 -32.22 6.26
CA ASP A 31 -10.78 -32.48 5.59
C ASP A 31 -9.66 -31.50 5.98
N ASP A 32 -9.64 -31.07 7.24
CA ASP A 32 -8.70 -30.09 7.77
C ASP A 32 -8.68 -28.78 6.96
N GLU A 33 -9.78 -28.39 6.31
CA GLU A 33 -9.88 -27.10 5.60
C GLU A 33 -10.30 -25.97 6.56
N VAL A 34 -9.92 -24.72 6.24
CA VAL A 34 -10.38 -23.54 6.97
C VAL A 34 -10.92 -22.46 6.04
N ARG A 35 -11.99 -21.78 6.48
CA ARG A 35 -12.53 -20.58 5.84
C ARG A 35 -12.11 -19.35 6.62
N CYS A 36 -11.23 -18.52 6.06
CA CYS A 36 -10.76 -17.30 6.72
C CYS A 36 -11.77 -16.15 6.50
N TYR A 37 -12.09 -15.39 7.54
CA TYR A 37 -13.01 -14.25 7.51
C TYR A 37 -12.33 -12.88 7.72
N ALA A 38 -11.00 -12.84 7.78
CA ALA A 38 -10.26 -11.61 8.03
C ALA A 38 -10.46 -10.51 6.96
N CYS A 39 -10.75 -10.88 5.71
CA CYS A 39 -11.06 -9.95 4.62
C CYS A 39 -12.05 -10.59 3.65
N ALA A 40 -12.65 -9.79 2.76
CA ALA A 40 -13.73 -10.22 1.88
C ALA A 40 -13.29 -11.17 0.74
N HIS A 41 -12.00 -11.52 0.67
CA HIS A 41 -11.55 -12.68 -0.12
C HIS A 41 -12.09 -14.01 0.41
N ARG A 42 -12.45 -14.08 1.71
CA ARG A 42 -13.02 -15.26 2.35
C ARG A 42 -12.31 -16.57 1.97
N CYS A 43 -10.97 -16.56 2.04
CA CYS A 43 -10.14 -17.63 1.48
C CYS A 43 -10.52 -19.00 2.05
N LEU A 44 -10.72 -19.98 1.17
CA LEU A 44 -10.65 -21.41 1.52
C LEU A 44 -9.18 -21.84 1.52
N ILE A 45 -8.67 -22.21 2.69
CA ILE A 45 -7.28 -22.58 2.87
C ILE A 45 -7.24 -24.05 3.27
N LYS A 46 -6.75 -24.90 2.36
CA LYS A 46 -6.58 -26.34 2.63
C LYS A 46 -5.36 -26.58 3.52
N GLU A 47 -5.26 -27.78 4.08
CA GLU A 47 -4.11 -28.16 4.91
C GLU A 47 -2.77 -27.85 4.25
N GLY A 48 -1.85 -27.25 5.01
CA GLY A 48 -0.52 -26.88 4.56
C GLY A 48 -0.44 -25.67 3.61
N LEU A 49 -1.58 -25.06 3.26
CA LEU A 49 -1.65 -23.95 2.32
C LEU A 49 -1.76 -22.58 3.01
N ARG A 50 -1.41 -21.52 2.26
CA ARG A 50 -1.54 -20.12 2.67
C ARG A 50 -2.72 -19.41 2.00
N GLY A 51 -3.30 -18.43 2.69
CA GLY A 51 -4.26 -17.49 2.14
C GLY A 51 -3.62 -16.53 1.11
N ILE A 52 -4.45 -15.75 0.42
CA ILE A 52 -3.97 -14.82 -0.63
C ILE A 52 -2.93 -13.83 -0.11
N CYS A 53 -3.08 -13.41 1.16
CA CYS A 53 -2.20 -12.48 1.86
C CYS A 53 -0.83 -13.06 2.23
N LYS A 54 -0.61 -14.37 2.08
CA LYS A 54 0.64 -15.10 2.39
C LYS A 54 1.06 -15.14 3.86
N VAL A 55 0.45 -14.35 4.72
CA VAL A 55 0.73 -14.35 6.16
C VAL A 55 -0.11 -15.32 6.98
N ARG A 56 -1.33 -15.64 6.53
CA ARG A 56 -2.22 -16.59 7.19
C ARG A 56 -2.14 -17.94 6.50
N TYR A 57 -2.07 -19.02 7.27
CA TYR A 57 -1.96 -20.37 6.71
C TYR A 57 -2.64 -21.41 7.58
N ASN A 58 -2.95 -22.57 7.00
CA ASN A 58 -3.64 -23.65 7.69
C ASN A 58 -2.66 -24.75 8.10
N ARG A 59 -2.78 -25.21 9.35
CA ARG A 59 -2.01 -26.33 9.91
C ARG A 59 -2.89 -27.18 10.83
N GLY A 60 -3.15 -28.42 10.44
CA GLY A 60 -4.06 -29.34 11.12
C GLY A 60 -5.46 -28.77 11.32
N GLY A 61 -6.05 -28.19 10.27
CA GLY A 61 -7.39 -27.57 10.34
C GLY A 61 -7.46 -26.34 11.25
N THR A 62 -6.32 -25.71 11.52
CA THR A 62 -6.20 -24.56 12.41
C THR A 62 -5.53 -23.40 11.67
N LEU A 63 -6.19 -22.25 11.64
CA LEU A 63 -5.66 -21.06 10.98
C LEU A 63 -4.57 -20.44 11.87
N MET A 64 -3.36 -20.37 11.34
CA MET A 64 -2.20 -19.70 11.93
C MET A 64 -2.17 -18.24 11.45
N VAL A 65 -2.00 -17.30 12.40
CA VAL A 65 -2.06 -15.85 12.12
C VAL A 65 -0.84 -15.10 12.68
N PRO A 66 -0.39 -14.00 12.04
CA PRO A 66 0.74 -13.20 12.52
C PRO A 66 0.54 -12.60 13.90
N ARG A 67 1.59 -12.64 14.73
CA ARG A 67 1.61 -12.08 16.08
C ARG A 67 3.04 -11.71 16.49
N GLY A 68 3.22 -10.72 17.38
CA GLY A 68 4.50 -10.49 18.05
C GLY A 68 5.56 -9.73 17.24
N TYR A 69 5.20 -9.12 16.11
CA TYR A 69 6.13 -8.32 15.31
C TYR A 69 5.44 -7.16 14.59
N VAL A 70 6.24 -6.24 14.05
CA VAL A 70 5.82 -5.19 13.11
C VAL A 70 6.81 -5.11 11.94
N GLY A 71 6.31 -4.82 10.73
CA GLY A 71 7.14 -4.51 9.55
C GLY A 71 7.36 -3.00 9.37
N ALA A 72 6.52 -2.18 9.99
CA ALA A 72 6.68 -0.73 10.04
C ALA A 72 6.13 -0.17 11.36
N LEU A 73 6.81 0.85 11.88
CA LEU A 73 6.40 1.59 13.08
C LEU A 73 6.85 3.05 12.92
N GLN A 74 5.94 4.01 13.02
CA GLN A 74 6.26 5.44 13.04
C GLN A 74 5.38 6.18 14.02
N CYS A 75 5.86 7.33 14.49
CA CYS A 75 5.06 8.32 15.19
C CYS A 75 4.99 9.57 14.32
N ASP A 76 3.80 9.91 13.84
CA ASP A 76 3.55 11.02 12.93
C ASP A 76 2.28 11.77 13.37
N PRO A 77 2.06 13.02 12.94
CA PRO A 77 0.79 13.72 13.15
C PRO A 77 -0.40 12.90 12.66
N ILE A 78 -1.52 12.92 13.39
CA ILE A 78 -2.73 12.16 13.03
C ILE A 78 -3.30 12.60 11.66
N GLU A 79 -3.04 13.86 11.27
CA GLU A 79 -3.37 14.40 9.94
C GLU A 79 -2.72 13.61 8.80
N LYS A 80 -1.57 12.96 9.04
CA LYS A 80 -0.91 12.08 8.06
C LYS A 80 -1.65 10.74 7.90
N LYS A 81 -2.51 10.36 8.85
CA LYS A 81 -3.43 9.20 8.78
C LYS A 81 -4.85 9.61 8.36
N PRO A 82 -4.94 10.62 7.49
CA PRO A 82 -6.05 11.55 7.26
C PRO A 82 -7.24 11.40 8.22
N PHE A 83 -7.00 11.64 9.51
CA PHE A 83 -8.07 11.89 10.48
C PHE A 83 -8.07 13.37 10.82
N PHE A 84 -8.97 14.15 10.21
CA PHE A 84 -9.05 15.60 10.45
C PHE A 84 -10.09 15.95 11.50
N HIS A 85 -10.98 15.01 11.80
CA HIS A 85 -12.04 15.14 12.78
C HIS A 85 -11.84 14.22 13.99
N ALA A 86 -10.60 13.80 14.24
CA ALA A 86 -10.23 13.12 15.47
C ALA A 86 -8.88 13.66 15.96
N PHE A 87 -8.83 14.14 17.21
CA PHE A 87 -7.59 14.58 17.87
C PHE A 87 -6.63 15.44 17.01
N PRO A 88 -7.11 16.51 16.34
CA PRO A 88 -6.27 17.30 15.44
C PRO A 88 -5.04 17.88 16.17
N GLY A 89 -3.89 17.84 15.52
CA GLY A 89 -2.61 18.33 16.04
C GLY A 89 -1.92 17.41 17.05
N THR A 90 -2.46 16.21 17.29
CA THR A 90 -1.78 15.17 18.07
C THR A 90 -0.97 14.22 17.19
N ASP A 91 -0.03 13.51 17.82
CA ASP A 91 0.70 12.42 17.18
C ASP A 91 -0.05 11.08 17.33
N ALA A 92 0.13 10.22 16.34
CA ALA A 92 -0.32 8.84 16.31
C ALA A 92 0.88 7.91 16.15
N VAL A 93 1.08 6.99 17.09
CA VAL A 93 1.97 5.85 16.87
C VAL A 93 1.24 4.84 16.01
N THR A 94 1.72 4.67 14.79
CA THR A 94 1.15 3.77 13.79
C THR A 94 2.08 2.60 13.55
N PHE A 95 1.54 1.39 13.55
CA PHE A 95 2.26 0.17 13.20
C PHE A 95 1.59 -0.56 12.03
N GLY A 96 2.35 -1.43 11.36
CA GLY A 96 1.85 -2.31 10.31
C GLY A 96 2.67 -3.59 10.27
N MET A 97 2.08 -4.66 9.77
CA MET A 97 2.74 -5.96 9.65
C MET A 97 3.18 -6.20 8.20
N LEU A 98 3.57 -7.42 7.86
CA LEU A 98 3.96 -7.79 6.50
C LEU A 98 2.77 -8.42 5.75
N GLY A 99 2.80 -8.40 4.42
CA GLY A 99 1.75 -8.96 3.55
C GLY A 99 0.70 -7.94 3.10
N CYS A 100 -0.23 -8.33 2.23
CA CYS A 100 -1.33 -7.47 1.74
C CYS A 100 -2.41 -8.34 1.08
N ASP A 101 -3.66 -7.90 1.00
CA ASP A 101 -4.75 -8.63 0.32
C ASP A 101 -5.05 -8.13 -1.11
N LEU A 102 -4.25 -7.21 -1.67
CA LEU A 102 -4.29 -6.72 -3.05
C LEU A 102 -2.99 -7.03 -3.85
N HIS A 103 -3.00 -6.82 -5.18
CA HIS A 103 -1.89 -7.10 -6.13
C HIS A 103 -1.33 -5.83 -6.84
N CYS A 104 -0.09 -5.87 -7.38
CA CYS A 104 0.56 -4.73 -8.06
C CYS A 104 1.56 -5.17 -9.17
N SER A 105 1.51 -4.62 -10.40
CA SER A 105 2.21 -5.13 -11.63
C SER A 105 3.39 -4.27 -12.19
N TYR A 106 4.53 -4.88 -12.56
CA TYR A 106 5.74 -4.20 -13.12
C TYR A 106 6.34 -4.99 -14.27
N CYS A 107 6.86 -4.33 -15.32
CA CYS A 107 7.30 -5.05 -16.54
C CYS A 107 8.39 -4.37 -17.41
N LEU A 108 9.04 -5.18 -18.27
CA LEU A 108 10.06 -4.94 -19.31
C LEU A 108 9.50 -5.34 -20.70
N ALA A 109 10.09 -4.85 -21.80
CA ALA A 109 9.71 -5.32 -23.13
C ALA A 109 10.12 -6.78 -23.39
N GLY A 110 9.41 -7.50 -24.25
CA GLY A 110 9.65 -8.93 -24.53
C GLY A 110 11.03 -9.28 -25.07
N ASP A 111 11.69 -8.34 -25.76
CA ASP A 111 13.00 -8.54 -26.38
C ASP A 111 14.16 -8.39 -25.39
N VAL A 112 13.90 -7.86 -24.19
CA VAL A 112 14.89 -7.76 -23.13
C VAL A 112 15.30 -9.16 -22.69
N ARG A 113 16.61 -9.37 -22.54
CA ARG A 113 17.17 -10.67 -22.20
C ARG A 113 17.53 -10.73 -20.73
N VAL A 114 17.15 -11.82 -20.08
CA VAL A 114 17.50 -12.13 -18.69
C VAL A 114 18.74 -13.01 -18.67
N ALA A 115 19.71 -12.70 -17.79
CA ALA A 115 20.86 -13.57 -17.56
C ALA A 115 20.46 -14.79 -16.73
N THR A 116 20.22 -15.92 -17.39
CA THR A 116 19.79 -17.18 -16.75
C THR A 116 20.94 -18.19 -16.61
N ASN A 117 20.71 -19.29 -15.88
CA ASN A 117 21.64 -20.43 -15.88
C ASN A 117 21.80 -21.12 -17.25
N ALA A 118 20.94 -20.82 -18.23
CA ALA A 118 21.04 -21.28 -19.61
C ALA A 118 21.55 -20.19 -20.56
N GLY A 119 22.15 -19.11 -20.01
CA GLY A 119 22.61 -17.95 -20.78
C GLY A 119 21.57 -16.83 -20.87
N MET A 120 21.78 -15.86 -21.76
CA MET A 120 20.88 -14.73 -21.96
C MET A 120 19.64 -15.16 -22.76
N ARG A 121 18.46 -15.15 -22.12
CA ARG A 121 17.17 -15.58 -22.70
C ARG A 121 16.20 -14.41 -22.80
N SER A 122 15.48 -14.24 -23.90
CA SER A 122 14.49 -13.15 -23.99
C SER A 122 13.28 -13.42 -23.11
N PHE A 123 12.56 -12.38 -22.69
CA PHE A 123 11.32 -12.56 -21.93
C PHE A 123 10.24 -13.32 -22.70
N THR A 124 10.12 -13.06 -24.00
CA THR A 124 9.19 -13.78 -24.87
C THR A 124 9.51 -15.28 -24.90
N GLU A 125 10.80 -15.64 -25.03
CA GLU A 125 11.24 -17.04 -24.97
C GLU A 125 10.91 -17.68 -23.62
N LEU A 126 11.23 -17.00 -22.52
CA LEU A 126 10.95 -17.49 -21.16
C LEU A 126 9.44 -17.68 -20.92
N TRP A 127 8.61 -16.82 -21.50
CA TRP A 127 7.16 -16.91 -21.40
C TRP A 127 6.57 -18.05 -22.24
N ASP A 128 7.05 -18.22 -23.47
CA ASP A 128 6.54 -19.22 -24.41
C ASP A 128 6.93 -20.65 -24.00
N GLU A 129 8.08 -20.81 -23.33
CA GLU A 129 8.54 -22.10 -22.77
C GLU A 129 7.93 -22.42 -21.40
N ALA A 130 7.34 -21.43 -20.73
CA ALA A 130 6.75 -21.60 -19.42
C ALA A 130 5.39 -22.32 -19.50
N GLY A 131 5.14 -23.20 -18.53
CA GLY A 131 3.87 -23.91 -18.41
C GLY A 131 2.76 -23.00 -17.87
N ASP A 132 1.50 -23.37 -18.13
CA ASP A 132 0.36 -22.61 -17.62
C ASP A 132 0.33 -22.56 -16.08
N ASP A 133 -0.27 -21.49 -15.53
CA ASP A 133 -0.55 -21.43 -14.10
C ASP A 133 -1.53 -22.56 -13.72
N PRO A 134 -1.21 -23.41 -12.72
CA PRO A 134 -2.12 -24.44 -12.21
C PRO A 134 -3.49 -23.93 -11.74
N ASN A 135 -3.61 -22.63 -11.49
CA ASN A 135 -4.84 -21.94 -11.06
C ASN A 135 -5.53 -21.16 -12.19
N GLY A 136 -5.02 -21.22 -13.43
CA GLY A 136 -5.64 -20.61 -14.60
C GLY A 136 -5.49 -19.09 -14.72
N ASP A 137 -4.49 -18.46 -14.07
CA ASP A 137 -4.20 -17.04 -14.27
C ASP A 137 -3.45 -16.82 -15.61
N PRO A 138 -4.04 -16.12 -16.58
CA PRO A 138 -3.40 -15.92 -17.88
C PRO A 138 -2.24 -14.91 -17.86
N SER A 139 -2.02 -14.21 -16.75
CA SER A 139 -0.99 -13.16 -16.61
C SER A 139 0.33 -13.64 -16.02
N ARG A 140 0.42 -14.92 -15.64
CA ARG A 140 1.67 -15.54 -15.18
C ARG A 140 1.80 -17.00 -15.62
N ARG A 141 3.03 -17.46 -15.78
CA ARG A 141 3.35 -18.83 -16.16
C ARG A 141 4.46 -19.42 -15.30
N LEU A 142 4.40 -20.74 -15.11
CA LEU A 142 5.40 -21.52 -14.38
C LEU A 142 6.66 -21.66 -15.25
N PRO A 143 7.83 -21.16 -14.80
CA PRO A 143 9.05 -21.28 -15.58
C PRO A 143 9.43 -22.74 -15.82
N SER A 144 10.18 -22.99 -16.89
CA SER A 144 10.76 -24.30 -17.19
C SER A 144 11.58 -24.83 -16.00
N ASN A 145 11.55 -26.15 -15.82
CA ASN A 145 12.11 -26.76 -14.62
C ASN A 145 13.61 -26.43 -14.48
N GLY A 146 13.99 -25.90 -13.31
CA GLY A 146 15.38 -25.55 -13.00
C GLY A 146 15.85 -24.18 -13.52
N LEU A 147 14.98 -23.34 -14.08
CA LEU A 147 15.34 -22.00 -14.50
C LEU A 147 15.78 -21.13 -13.31
N THR A 148 16.96 -20.51 -13.43
CA THR A 148 17.45 -19.48 -12.49
C THR A 148 17.82 -18.21 -13.25
N ALA A 149 17.87 -17.08 -12.57
CA ALA A 149 18.36 -15.81 -13.09
C ALA A 149 19.39 -15.20 -12.14
N THR A 150 20.35 -14.47 -12.71
CA THR A 150 21.45 -13.83 -11.99
C THR A 150 20.93 -12.60 -11.25
N GLY A 151 21.14 -12.49 -9.94
CA GLY A 151 20.73 -11.35 -9.12
C GLY A 151 21.79 -10.25 -9.01
N SER A 152 21.49 -9.22 -8.22
CA SER A 152 22.38 -8.10 -7.91
C SER A 152 23.65 -8.49 -7.17
N ASP A 153 23.60 -9.62 -6.45
CA ASP A 153 24.73 -10.25 -5.75
C ASP A 153 25.60 -11.11 -6.68
N GLY A 154 25.27 -11.18 -7.97
CA GLY A 154 25.95 -12.02 -8.96
C GLY A 154 25.65 -13.51 -8.84
N SER A 155 24.76 -13.93 -7.93
CA SER A 155 24.39 -15.33 -7.71
C SER A 155 23.19 -15.74 -8.55
N GLN A 156 23.03 -17.05 -8.79
CA GLN A 156 21.86 -17.61 -9.46
C GLN A 156 20.70 -17.80 -8.48
N HIS A 157 19.56 -17.22 -8.81
CA HIS A 157 18.33 -17.30 -8.04
C HIS A 157 17.24 -17.97 -8.86
N LYS A 158 16.52 -18.92 -8.28
CA LYS A 158 15.45 -19.66 -8.96
C LYS A 158 14.35 -18.72 -9.41
N VAL A 159 14.01 -18.79 -10.70
CA VAL A 159 12.83 -18.11 -11.23
C VAL A 159 11.59 -18.85 -10.73
N ARG A 160 10.67 -18.11 -10.10
CA ARG A 160 9.43 -18.61 -9.51
C ARG A 160 8.25 -18.44 -10.45
N TRP A 161 8.21 -17.32 -11.15
CA TRP A 161 7.14 -16.94 -12.07
C TRP A 161 7.68 -16.06 -13.20
N VAL A 162 7.15 -16.27 -14.40
CA VAL A 162 7.26 -15.33 -15.53
C VAL A 162 5.90 -14.64 -15.65
N PHE A 163 5.87 -13.33 -15.68
CA PHE A 163 4.64 -12.52 -15.82
C PHE A 163 4.54 -11.94 -17.22
N ARG A 164 3.31 -11.75 -17.71
CA ARG A 164 2.99 -11.04 -18.95
C ARG A 164 1.76 -10.15 -18.73
N HIS A 165 1.87 -8.90 -19.14
CA HIS A 165 0.78 -7.93 -19.13
C HIS A 165 0.73 -7.21 -20.48
N ASP A 166 -0.45 -6.89 -21.00
CA ASP A 166 -0.56 -6.00 -22.14
C ASP A 166 -0.38 -4.54 -21.66
N TYR A 167 0.50 -3.79 -22.33
CA TYR A 167 0.85 -2.42 -21.99
C TYR A 167 0.72 -1.51 -23.21
N GLU A 168 0.20 -0.31 -22.98
CA GLU A 168 0.09 0.76 -23.95
C GLU A 168 0.62 2.04 -23.29
N GLY A 169 1.73 2.57 -23.79
CA GLY A 169 2.43 3.69 -23.15
C GLY A 169 3.79 3.96 -23.79
N GLU A 170 4.74 4.48 -23.01
CA GLU A 170 6.11 4.70 -23.47
C GLU A 170 7.04 3.60 -22.96
N LEU A 171 8.03 3.20 -23.75
CA LEU A 171 9.20 2.49 -23.26
C LEU A 171 10.38 3.45 -23.22
N VAL A 172 11.19 3.32 -22.17
CA VAL A 172 12.48 3.97 -22.03
C VAL A 172 13.55 2.98 -22.46
N CYS A 173 14.31 3.36 -23.47
CA CYS A 173 15.47 2.65 -23.98
C CYS A 173 16.72 3.27 -23.35
N VAL A 174 17.42 2.51 -22.54
CA VAL A 174 18.65 2.93 -21.85
C VAL A 174 19.82 2.21 -22.49
N ALA A 175 20.65 2.94 -23.24
CA ALA A 175 21.81 2.38 -23.91
C ALA A 175 23.09 2.72 -23.15
N ALA A 176 23.88 1.70 -22.85
CA ALA A 176 25.18 1.80 -22.17
C ALA A 176 26.12 0.79 -22.83
N LEU A 177 27.21 1.22 -23.47
CA LEU A 177 28.15 0.27 -24.08
C LEU A 177 29.15 -0.25 -23.02
N PRO A 178 29.48 -1.55 -23.01
CA PRO A 178 29.21 -2.54 -24.04
C PRO A 178 27.89 -3.33 -23.86
N LEU A 179 26.99 -2.93 -22.96
CA LEU A 179 25.75 -3.64 -22.67
C LEU A 179 24.72 -3.47 -23.80
N PHE A 180 23.81 -4.44 -23.89
CA PHE A 180 22.62 -4.29 -24.73
C PHE A 180 21.67 -3.25 -24.11
N PRO A 181 20.97 -2.43 -24.92
CA PRO A 181 20.03 -1.46 -24.38
C PRO A 181 18.90 -2.13 -23.61
N ILE A 182 18.52 -1.57 -22.47
CA ILE A 182 17.36 -2.03 -21.70
C ILE A 182 16.14 -1.29 -22.23
N GLU A 183 15.11 -2.02 -22.62
CA GLU A 183 13.81 -1.44 -22.96
C GLU A 183 12.81 -1.74 -21.85
N ALA A 184 12.50 -0.71 -21.08
CA ALA A 184 11.69 -0.85 -19.89
C ALA A 184 10.53 0.13 -19.89
N THR A 185 9.46 -0.21 -19.19
CA THR A 185 8.47 0.81 -18.82
C THR A 185 9.18 1.90 -18.00
N PRO A 186 8.74 3.18 -18.03
CA PRO A 186 9.50 4.29 -17.43
C PRO A 186 9.72 4.15 -15.92
N LYS A 187 9.00 3.23 -15.30
CA LYS A 187 8.92 2.98 -13.87
C LYS A 187 9.80 1.82 -13.42
N HIS A 188 10.35 1.08 -14.38
CA HIS A 188 11.12 -0.11 -14.06
C HIS A 188 12.38 0.33 -13.34
N PRO A 189 12.60 -0.10 -12.09
CA PRO A 189 13.74 0.36 -11.31
C PRO A 189 15.01 -0.31 -11.82
N VAL A 190 16.07 0.48 -11.98
CA VAL A 190 17.39 0.05 -12.44
C VAL A 190 18.41 0.51 -11.41
N LEU A 191 19.31 -0.39 -10.99
CA LEU A 191 20.37 -0.06 -10.04
C LEU A 191 21.43 0.80 -10.73
N VAL A 192 21.63 2.01 -10.21
CA VAL A 192 22.55 2.97 -10.79
C VAL A 192 23.33 3.74 -9.72
N THR A 193 24.40 4.39 -10.15
CA THR A 193 25.16 5.36 -9.34
C THR A 193 25.53 6.58 -10.21
N GLU A 194 25.67 7.76 -9.61
CA GLU A 194 26.15 8.95 -10.32
C GLU A 194 27.69 9.01 -10.31
N ARG A 195 28.33 8.63 -9.20
CA ARG A 195 29.80 8.60 -9.05
C ARG A 195 30.28 7.19 -8.71
N PRO A 196 30.68 6.39 -9.72
CA PRO A 196 31.23 5.05 -9.53
C PRO A 196 32.32 4.98 -8.44
N GLY A 197 32.20 4.04 -7.50
CA GLY A 197 33.14 3.84 -6.41
C GLY A 197 33.12 4.91 -5.30
N ILE A 198 32.25 5.92 -5.40
CA ILE A 198 32.08 6.98 -4.38
C ILE A 198 30.66 6.92 -3.80
N ASP A 199 29.64 6.92 -4.65
CA ASP A 199 28.24 6.91 -4.21
C ASP A 199 27.72 5.48 -4.09
N GLU A 200 27.01 5.20 -3.00
CA GLU A 200 26.28 3.94 -2.83
C GLU A 200 25.26 3.76 -3.97
N PRO A 201 25.26 2.61 -4.65
CA PRO A 201 24.28 2.31 -5.69
C PRO A 201 22.84 2.35 -5.17
N ARG A 202 21.94 2.93 -5.95
CA ARG A 202 20.52 3.04 -5.63
C ARG A 202 19.65 2.73 -6.84
N PHE A 203 18.44 2.24 -6.60
CA PHE A 203 17.47 2.04 -7.66
C PHE A 203 16.84 3.38 -8.04
N LEU A 204 16.88 3.70 -9.34
CA LEU A 204 16.12 4.81 -9.95
C LEU A 204 15.18 4.26 -11.01
N SER A 205 14.08 4.95 -11.28
CA SER A 205 13.16 4.56 -12.35
C SER A 205 13.84 4.74 -13.71
N ALA A 206 13.64 3.83 -14.65
CA ALA A 206 14.22 3.92 -16.00
C ALA A 206 14.00 5.29 -16.65
N GLY A 207 12.84 5.92 -16.44
CA GLY A 207 12.46 7.23 -16.96
C GLY A 207 13.16 8.43 -16.32
N GLU A 208 13.81 8.24 -15.17
CA GLU A 208 14.63 9.24 -14.46
C GLU A 208 16.11 9.16 -14.85
N LEU A 209 16.50 8.08 -15.55
CA LEU A 209 17.88 7.89 -15.97
C LEU A 209 18.29 8.94 -17.00
N THR A 210 19.55 9.32 -16.91
CA THR A 210 20.23 10.27 -17.78
C THR A 210 21.66 9.80 -17.99
N THR A 211 22.38 10.41 -18.92
CA THR A 211 23.79 10.12 -19.19
C THR A 211 24.75 10.47 -18.03
N ARG A 212 24.24 11.05 -16.93
CA ARG A 212 25.02 11.23 -15.69
C ARG A 212 25.12 9.96 -14.85
N HIS A 213 24.24 9.00 -15.09
CA HIS A 213 24.17 7.78 -14.30
C HIS A 213 25.00 6.67 -14.95
N HIS A 214 25.46 5.74 -14.11
CA HIS A 214 26.14 4.51 -14.48
C HIS A 214 25.30 3.32 -14.04
N LEU A 215 25.04 2.38 -14.94
CA LEU A 215 24.39 1.10 -14.64
C LEU A 215 25.33 0.24 -13.79
N CYS A 216 24.79 -0.36 -12.74
CA CYS A 216 25.54 -1.30 -11.90
C CYS A 216 25.41 -2.72 -12.47
N VAL A 217 26.55 -3.39 -12.66
CA VAL A 217 26.66 -4.75 -13.22
C VAL A 217 27.45 -5.62 -12.25
N PRO A 218 26.92 -6.75 -11.76
CA PRO A 218 27.68 -7.60 -10.85
C PRO A 218 28.77 -8.36 -11.61
N VAL A 219 30.03 -8.20 -11.16
CA VAL A 219 31.21 -8.85 -11.73
C VAL A 219 32.13 -9.28 -10.58
N GLY A 220 32.53 -10.55 -10.55
CA GLY A 220 33.59 -11.03 -9.64
C GLY A 220 33.34 -10.85 -8.14
N GLY A 221 32.06 -10.83 -7.70
CA GLY A 221 31.69 -10.64 -6.30
C GLY A 221 31.54 -9.18 -5.85
N GLY A 222 31.62 -8.23 -6.79
CA GLY A 222 31.33 -6.81 -6.57
C GLY A 222 30.48 -6.21 -7.71
N LEU A 223 30.31 -4.89 -7.71
CA LEU A 223 29.64 -4.15 -8.78
C LEU A 223 30.66 -3.41 -9.64
N ASP A 224 30.56 -3.61 -10.95
CA ASP A 224 31.16 -2.76 -11.97
C ASP A 224 30.13 -1.74 -12.47
N TYR A 225 30.60 -0.68 -13.12
CA TYR A 225 29.79 0.49 -13.45
C TYR A 225 29.92 0.85 -14.93
N THR A 226 28.82 0.78 -15.68
CA THR A 226 28.79 1.12 -17.11
C THR A 226 28.08 2.44 -17.33
N ALA A 227 28.75 3.42 -17.95
CA ALA A 227 28.15 4.73 -18.22
C ALA A 227 26.96 4.62 -19.19
N ILE A 228 25.86 5.30 -18.86
CA ILE A 228 24.72 5.45 -19.77
C ILE A 228 25.12 6.44 -20.87
N LEU A 229 25.07 5.99 -22.12
CA LEU A 229 25.41 6.80 -23.29
C LEU A 229 24.20 7.53 -23.85
N GLU A 230 23.02 6.92 -23.76
CA GLU A 230 21.81 7.46 -24.35
C GLU A 230 20.58 6.96 -23.59
N VAL A 231 19.59 7.84 -23.41
CA VAL A 231 18.25 7.49 -22.92
C VAL A 231 17.23 8.00 -23.92
N ARG A 232 16.49 7.10 -24.56
CA ARG A 232 15.44 7.40 -25.56
C ARG A 232 14.08 6.96 -25.06
N ARG A 233 13.02 7.62 -25.52
CA ARG A 233 11.64 7.22 -25.28
C ARG A 233 10.95 6.88 -26.59
N ARG A 234 10.16 5.81 -26.61
CA ARG A 234 9.34 5.43 -27.78
C ARG A 234 7.94 5.03 -27.33
N ARG A 235 6.92 5.37 -28.11
CA ARG A 235 5.57 4.81 -27.91
C ARG A 235 5.60 3.31 -28.16
N TYR A 236 4.83 2.57 -27.36
CA TYR A 236 4.76 1.12 -27.41
C TYR A 236 3.36 0.65 -27.08
N ARG A 237 2.90 -0.36 -27.82
CA ARG A 237 1.67 -1.11 -27.54
C ARG A 237 1.96 -2.57 -27.76
N GLY A 238 1.90 -3.37 -26.71
CA GLY A 238 2.27 -4.78 -26.77
C GLY A 238 2.49 -5.39 -25.40
N PRO A 239 2.90 -6.66 -25.35
CA PRO A 239 3.14 -7.35 -24.10
C PRO A 239 4.44 -6.89 -23.44
N VAL A 240 4.38 -6.74 -22.12
CA VAL A 240 5.52 -6.49 -21.25
C VAL A 240 5.57 -7.57 -20.17
N PHE A 241 6.77 -7.87 -19.68
CA PHE A 241 7.07 -9.07 -18.91
C PHE A 241 7.88 -8.78 -17.65
N ASN A 242 7.87 -9.69 -16.69
CA ASN A 242 8.72 -9.60 -15.50
C ASN A 242 9.01 -10.99 -14.93
N LEU A 243 10.04 -11.09 -14.10
CA LEU A 243 10.34 -12.29 -13.32
C LEU A 243 10.16 -12.04 -11.84
N GLU A 244 9.67 -13.07 -11.16
CA GLU A 244 9.93 -13.25 -9.73
C GLU A 244 11.06 -14.27 -9.61
N THR A 245 12.21 -13.86 -9.09
CA THR A 245 13.29 -14.75 -8.64
C THR A 245 13.08 -15.11 -7.18
N ASP A 246 13.88 -15.99 -6.58
CA ASP A 246 14.07 -15.98 -5.12
C ASP A 246 15.29 -15.12 -4.74
N GLY A 247 15.62 -15.00 -3.45
CA GLY A 247 16.80 -14.25 -3.03
C GLY A 247 16.56 -12.74 -2.89
N PRO A 248 17.34 -11.83 -3.51
CA PRO A 248 17.20 -10.37 -3.36
C PRO A 248 16.19 -9.75 -4.34
N HIS A 249 15.48 -10.55 -5.14
CA HIS A 249 14.41 -10.13 -6.09
C HIS A 249 14.83 -9.09 -7.09
N THR A 250 16.10 -9.19 -7.39
CA THR A 250 16.71 -8.57 -8.54
C THR A 250 17.01 -9.66 -9.56
N TYR A 251 17.10 -9.23 -10.81
CA TYR A 251 17.70 -10.03 -11.86
C TYR A 251 18.43 -9.12 -12.84
N LEU A 252 19.29 -9.70 -13.67
CA LEU A 252 19.97 -8.96 -14.72
C LEU A 252 19.12 -8.94 -15.99
N ALA A 253 18.60 -7.75 -16.31
CA ALA A 253 17.95 -7.43 -17.58
C ALA A 253 18.97 -6.75 -18.48
N ASN A 254 19.38 -7.41 -19.56
CA ASN A 254 20.49 -6.97 -20.44
C ASN A 254 21.73 -6.55 -19.64
N HIS A 255 22.06 -7.35 -18.61
CA HIS A 255 23.16 -7.16 -17.65
C HIS A 255 22.99 -6.06 -16.60
N ALA A 256 21.94 -5.24 -16.66
CA ALA A 256 21.65 -4.29 -15.60
C ALA A 256 20.76 -4.90 -14.53
N VAL A 257 21.06 -4.55 -13.28
CA VAL A 257 20.27 -4.98 -12.13
C VAL A 257 18.96 -4.19 -12.07
N VAL A 258 17.83 -4.88 -11.94
CA VAL A 258 16.48 -4.27 -11.83
C VAL A 258 15.68 -4.77 -10.61
N HIS A 259 14.59 -4.08 -10.20
CA HIS A 259 13.83 -4.28 -8.92
C HIS A 259 12.27 -4.20 -9.00
N ASN A 260 11.61 -4.27 -7.84
CA ASN A 260 10.16 -4.11 -7.48
C ASN A 260 9.87 -3.12 -6.24
N CYS A 261 8.59 -2.79 -5.87
CA CYS A 261 7.77 -1.89 -4.90
C CYS A 261 8.23 -0.45 -4.33
N GLN A 262 7.36 0.47 -3.71
CA GLN A 262 7.69 1.67 -2.83
C GLN A 262 7.02 1.72 -1.41
N ASN A 263 5.78 1.28 -1.16
CA ASN A 263 5.35 0.78 0.20
C ASN A 263 5.42 -0.74 0.27
N TRP A 264 6.33 -1.23 -0.52
CA TRP A 264 6.52 -2.60 -0.92
C TRP A 264 7.31 -3.41 0.01
N VAL A 265 8.25 -2.72 0.65
CA VAL A 265 9.22 -3.31 1.53
C VAL A 265 8.44 -4.14 2.55
N THR A 266 7.27 -3.67 2.97
CA THR A 266 6.33 -4.38 3.85
C THR A 266 5.26 -5.20 3.11
N SER A 267 4.58 -4.63 2.12
CA SER A 267 3.42 -5.27 1.47
C SER A 267 3.79 -6.42 0.51
N GLN A 268 5.01 -6.41 -0.02
CA GLN A 268 5.56 -7.42 -0.90
C GLN A 268 6.63 -8.29 -0.23
N ALA A 269 7.05 -8.06 1.01
CA ALA A 269 8.08 -8.86 1.72
C ALA A 269 7.91 -10.39 1.58
N LEU A 270 6.66 -10.85 1.48
CA LEU A 270 6.29 -12.27 1.38
C LEU A 270 6.10 -12.80 -0.04
N ARG A 271 6.15 -11.92 -1.04
CA ARG A 271 5.96 -12.16 -2.48
C ARG A 271 7.19 -11.78 -3.29
N ASP A 272 8.04 -10.97 -2.68
CA ASP A 272 9.18 -10.30 -3.26
C ASP A 272 10.27 -10.20 -2.18
N PRO A 273 11.03 -11.25 -1.89
CA PRO A 273 12.16 -11.17 -0.96
C PRO A 273 13.26 -10.09 -1.18
N GLY A 274 13.18 -9.21 -2.21
CA GLY A 274 13.96 -7.97 -2.30
C GLY A 274 13.27 -6.80 -1.63
N ALA A 275 11.99 -6.96 -1.30
CA ALA A 275 11.28 -6.15 -0.34
C ALA A 275 11.82 -6.50 1.06
N LEU A 276 13.00 -5.97 1.37
CA LEU A 276 13.73 -6.21 2.62
C LEU A 276 13.12 -5.39 3.76
N SER A 277 11.99 -5.85 4.31
CA SER A 277 11.50 -5.37 5.61
C SER A 277 11.71 -6.47 6.61
N GLU A 278 12.75 -6.32 7.42
CA GLU A 278 12.96 -7.24 8.53
C GLU A 278 11.85 -7.03 9.58
N PRO A 279 11.18 -8.10 10.00
CA PRO A 279 10.20 -8.01 11.07
C PRO A 279 10.90 -7.60 12.38
N MET A 280 10.41 -6.54 13.01
CA MET A 280 10.85 -6.13 14.34
C MET A 280 9.99 -6.85 15.38
N ASP A 281 10.62 -7.72 16.17
CA ASP A 281 9.96 -8.36 17.32
C ASP A 281 9.53 -7.30 18.33
N VAL A 282 8.26 -7.31 18.68
CA VAL A 282 7.70 -6.33 19.60
C VAL A 282 6.46 -6.89 20.29
N THR A 283 6.30 -6.56 21.56
CA THR A 283 5.12 -6.88 22.35
C THR A 283 4.09 -5.74 22.31
N PRO A 284 2.80 -6.00 22.58
CA PRO A 284 1.80 -4.95 22.72
C PRO A 284 2.22 -3.87 23.71
N ARG A 285 2.75 -4.28 24.87
CA ARG A 285 3.27 -3.39 25.90
C ARG A 285 4.38 -2.48 25.38
N GLN A 286 5.36 -3.02 24.65
CA GLN A 286 6.44 -2.20 24.09
C GLN A 286 5.92 -1.16 23.08
N LEU A 287 4.96 -1.52 22.21
CA LEU A 287 4.35 -0.56 21.28
C LEU A 287 3.64 0.57 22.02
N VAL A 288 2.88 0.24 23.07
CA VAL A 288 2.15 1.21 23.87
C VAL A 288 3.11 2.05 24.74
N ASP A 289 4.19 1.47 25.24
CA ASP A 289 5.26 2.20 25.95
C ASP A 289 5.98 3.19 25.00
N ILE A 290 6.13 2.86 23.71
CA ILE A 290 6.61 3.80 22.69
C ILE A 290 5.60 4.94 22.51
N ALA A 291 4.32 4.64 22.35
CA ALA A 291 3.27 5.66 22.22
C ALA A 291 3.25 6.63 23.41
N GLN A 292 3.41 6.10 24.62
CA GLN A 292 3.45 6.92 25.83
C GLN A 292 4.70 7.81 25.89
N ARG A 293 5.88 7.29 25.52
CA ARG A 293 7.13 8.08 25.45
C ARG A 293 7.08 9.17 24.38
N GLN A 294 6.43 8.91 23.26
CA GLN A 294 6.22 9.89 22.19
C GLN A 294 5.14 10.92 22.52
N GLN A 295 4.38 10.69 23.61
CA GLN A 295 3.23 11.50 23.99
C GLN A 295 2.14 11.52 22.91
N ALA A 296 2.02 10.41 22.16
CA ALA A 296 0.96 10.23 21.17
C ALA A 296 -0.41 10.17 21.86
N SER A 297 -1.45 10.59 21.16
CA SER A 297 -2.85 10.44 21.63
C SER A 297 -3.52 9.21 21.02
N VAL A 298 -2.98 8.71 19.92
CA VAL A 298 -3.57 7.61 19.14
C VAL A 298 -2.56 6.49 18.93
N VAL A 299 -3.04 5.25 19.07
CA VAL A 299 -2.35 4.04 18.62
C VAL A 299 -3.10 3.48 17.41
N ALA A 300 -2.42 3.33 16.28
CA ALA A 300 -3.04 3.03 15.00
C ALA A 300 -2.42 1.82 14.30
N THR A 301 -3.23 1.08 13.53
CA THR A 301 -2.77 0.01 12.64
C THR A 301 -2.99 0.40 11.17
N SER A 302 -1.95 0.24 10.31
CA SER A 302 -1.91 0.77 8.94
C SER A 302 -0.77 0.17 8.07
N TYR A 303 -0.26 0.97 7.12
CA TYR A 303 0.78 0.74 6.12
C TYR A 303 0.38 -0.22 5.00
N ASN A 304 0.26 -1.50 5.32
CA ASN A 304 -0.10 -2.52 4.36
C ASN A 304 -1.61 -2.72 4.37
N GLU A 305 -2.09 -3.89 4.78
CA GLU A 305 -3.50 -4.07 5.09
C GLU A 305 -3.62 -4.61 6.53
N PRO A 306 -4.20 -3.85 7.47
CA PRO A 306 -4.36 -4.34 8.84
C PRO A 306 -5.41 -5.46 9.00
N LEU A 307 -6.39 -5.59 8.08
CA LEU A 307 -7.42 -6.64 8.14
C LEU A 307 -6.82 -8.05 8.26
N ILE A 308 -5.73 -8.29 7.53
CA ILE A 308 -5.01 -9.57 7.53
C ILE A 308 -4.24 -9.83 8.84
N THR A 309 -4.20 -8.89 9.78
CA THR A 309 -3.54 -8.99 11.09
C THR A 309 -4.39 -8.42 12.24
N SER A 310 -5.71 -8.53 12.14
CA SER A 310 -6.68 -7.95 13.09
C SER A 310 -6.51 -8.45 14.53
N GLU A 311 -6.13 -9.71 14.72
CA GLU A 311 -5.88 -10.33 16.04
C GLU A 311 -4.76 -9.60 16.77
N TRP A 312 -3.64 -9.34 16.08
CA TRP A 312 -2.54 -8.56 16.62
C TRP A 312 -2.94 -7.12 16.94
N ALA A 313 -3.70 -6.48 16.05
CA ALA A 313 -4.20 -5.12 16.29
C ALA A 313 -5.06 -5.05 17.56
N VAL A 314 -5.96 -6.02 17.76
CA VAL A 314 -6.82 -6.10 18.96
C VAL A 314 -6.00 -6.29 20.23
N GLU A 315 -4.92 -7.07 20.21
CA GLU A 315 -4.05 -7.20 21.38
C GLU A 315 -3.33 -5.91 21.74
N VAL A 316 -2.81 -5.20 20.74
CA VAL A 316 -2.20 -3.89 20.94
C VAL A 316 -3.24 -2.90 21.48
N PHE A 317 -4.47 -2.93 20.97
CA PHE A 317 -5.53 -2.04 21.43
C PHE A 317 -6.04 -2.38 22.84
N LYS A 318 -6.10 -3.67 23.21
CA LYS A 318 -6.39 -4.09 24.60
C LYS A 318 -5.37 -3.55 25.60
N GLU A 319 -4.12 -3.41 25.18
CA GLU A 319 -3.07 -2.78 26.00
C GLU A 319 -3.14 -1.24 25.98
N ALA A 320 -3.48 -0.64 24.83
CA ALA A 320 -3.50 0.80 24.64
C ALA A 320 -4.68 1.49 25.36
N ARG A 321 -5.90 0.96 25.22
CA ARG A 321 -7.13 1.62 25.71
C ARG A 321 -7.14 1.89 27.21
N PRO A 322 -6.76 0.95 28.10
CA PRO A 322 -6.72 1.20 29.54
C PRO A 322 -5.75 2.32 29.95
N ARG A 323 -4.80 2.67 29.08
CA ARG A 323 -3.81 3.73 29.29
C ARG A 323 -4.23 5.07 28.68
N GLY A 324 -5.48 5.17 28.20
CA GLY A 324 -6.07 6.42 27.70
C GLY A 324 -5.80 6.73 26.24
N PHE A 325 -5.22 5.80 25.47
CA PHE A 325 -5.04 5.99 24.03
C PHE A 325 -6.35 5.77 23.27
N MET A 326 -6.59 6.64 22.29
CA MET A 326 -7.55 6.39 21.23
C MET A 326 -6.98 5.35 20.25
N THR A 327 -7.84 4.57 19.63
CA THR A 327 -7.41 3.46 18.74
C THR A 327 -7.94 3.64 17.32
N ALA A 328 -7.07 3.47 16.33
CA ALA A 328 -7.37 3.76 14.94
C ALA A 328 -7.01 2.64 13.96
N TYR A 329 -7.87 2.44 12.97
CA TYR A 329 -7.75 1.37 11.98
C TYR A 329 -7.79 1.93 10.56
N ILE A 330 -6.70 1.81 9.81
CA ILE A 330 -6.53 2.40 8.48
C ILE A 330 -6.42 1.27 7.44
N SER A 331 -7.47 1.06 6.66
CA SER A 331 -7.64 -0.11 5.80
C SER A 331 -8.05 0.26 4.38
N ASN A 332 -7.85 -0.65 3.42
CA ASN A 332 -8.42 -0.56 2.09
C ASN A 332 -9.94 -0.79 2.04
N GLY A 333 -10.55 -1.23 3.13
CA GLY A 333 -12.00 -1.41 3.26
C GLY A 333 -12.54 -2.74 2.73
N ASN A 334 -11.70 -3.70 2.35
CA ASN A 334 -12.08 -5.05 1.93
C ASN A 334 -12.52 -5.93 3.12
N ALA A 335 -13.33 -5.36 4.01
CA ALA A 335 -13.71 -5.93 5.30
C ALA A 335 -14.90 -6.88 5.17
N THR A 336 -14.99 -7.82 6.11
CA THR A 336 -16.16 -8.67 6.33
C THR A 336 -16.96 -8.16 7.53
N ARG A 337 -18.18 -8.67 7.73
CA ARG A 337 -18.95 -8.37 8.96
C ARG A 337 -18.20 -8.89 10.19
N GLU A 338 -17.68 -10.11 10.10
CA GLU A 338 -17.02 -10.85 11.17
C GLU A 338 -15.79 -10.12 11.71
N VAL A 339 -14.93 -9.59 10.82
CA VAL A 339 -13.76 -8.82 11.25
C VAL A 339 -14.14 -7.48 11.85
N LEU A 340 -15.18 -6.82 11.34
CA LEU A 340 -15.65 -5.56 11.91
C LEU A 340 -16.27 -5.76 13.29
N GLU A 341 -17.07 -6.81 13.49
CA GLU A 341 -17.61 -7.19 14.81
C GLU A 341 -16.50 -7.51 15.80
N TYR A 342 -15.46 -8.22 15.35
CA TYR A 342 -14.31 -8.58 16.17
C TYR A 342 -13.50 -7.37 16.66
N ILE A 343 -13.23 -6.39 15.78
CA ILE A 343 -12.41 -5.21 16.14
C ILE A 343 -13.22 -4.09 16.79
N ARG A 344 -14.54 -4.04 16.60
CA ARG A 344 -15.40 -2.92 17.04
C ARG A 344 -15.23 -2.57 18.52
N PRO A 345 -15.17 -3.51 19.48
CA PRO A 345 -15.05 -3.17 20.90
C PRO A 345 -13.74 -2.46 21.25
N PHE A 346 -12.73 -2.55 20.38
CA PHE A 346 -11.37 -2.09 20.64
C PHE A 346 -10.92 -0.98 19.70
N THR A 347 -11.78 -0.52 18.80
CA THR A 347 -11.43 0.43 17.74
C THR A 347 -12.42 1.59 17.75
N ASP A 348 -11.91 2.82 17.76
CA ASP A 348 -12.73 4.03 17.77
C ASP A 348 -12.77 4.69 16.39
N LEU A 349 -11.60 4.85 15.77
CA LEU A 349 -11.42 5.53 14.49
C LEU A 349 -11.23 4.48 13.38
N TYR A 350 -11.93 4.65 12.27
CA TYR A 350 -11.78 3.78 11.11
C TYR A 350 -11.65 4.64 9.84
N LYS A 351 -10.65 4.36 9.03
CA LYS A 351 -10.44 5.06 7.77
C LYS A 351 -10.32 4.07 6.63
N ILE A 352 -11.06 4.34 5.55
CA ILE A 352 -11.09 3.50 4.35
C ILE A 352 -10.41 4.22 3.19
N ASP A 353 -9.51 3.54 2.48
CA ASP A 353 -9.01 3.98 1.17
C ASP A 353 -9.95 3.50 0.06
N LEU A 354 -10.94 4.32 -0.29
CA LEU A 354 -11.80 4.09 -1.44
C LEU A 354 -11.05 4.48 -2.72
N LYS A 355 -10.38 3.52 -3.33
CA LYS A 355 -9.40 3.73 -4.41
C LYS A 355 -10.02 4.04 -5.78
N SER A 356 -11.26 3.62 -6.01
CA SER A 356 -12.01 3.85 -7.25
C SER A 356 -13.49 3.58 -6.99
N PHE A 357 -14.37 4.04 -7.89
CA PHE A 357 -15.78 3.67 -7.96
C PHE A 357 -16.12 3.00 -9.30
N ARG A 358 -15.14 2.31 -9.88
CA ARG A 358 -15.28 1.48 -11.08
C ARG A 358 -14.80 0.07 -10.77
N ASP A 359 -15.68 -0.93 -10.93
CA ASP A 359 -15.35 -2.31 -10.56
C ASP A 359 -14.16 -2.88 -11.35
N LYS A 360 -14.01 -2.49 -12.62
CA LYS A 360 -12.84 -2.83 -13.45
C LYS A 360 -11.51 -2.45 -12.78
N ASN A 361 -11.45 -1.27 -12.17
CA ASN A 361 -10.25 -0.76 -11.51
C ASN A 361 -9.96 -1.53 -10.21
N TYR A 362 -10.98 -1.99 -9.49
CA TYR A 362 -10.73 -2.88 -8.34
C TYR A 362 -10.30 -4.27 -8.75
N ARG A 363 -10.88 -4.83 -9.83
CA ARG A 363 -10.48 -6.14 -10.35
C ARG A 363 -9.00 -6.17 -10.73
N SER A 364 -8.47 -5.10 -11.34
CA SER A 364 -7.04 -5.00 -11.67
C SER A 364 -6.13 -4.93 -10.43
N LEU A 365 -6.67 -4.54 -9.27
CA LEU A 365 -5.98 -4.57 -7.98
C LEU A 365 -6.17 -5.89 -7.23
N GLY A 366 -6.96 -6.83 -7.76
CA GLY A 366 -7.30 -8.09 -7.09
C GLY A 366 -8.46 -7.99 -6.10
N GLY A 367 -9.29 -6.94 -6.17
CA GLY A 367 -10.48 -6.75 -5.33
C GLY A 367 -11.78 -6.62 -6.14
N LYS A 368 -12.89 -6.36 -5.45
CA LYS A 368 -14.19 -6.02 -6.05
C LYS A 368 -14.72 -4.74 -5.43
N LEU A 369 -15.30 -3.84 -6.23
CA LEU A 369 -15.85 -2.58 -5.73
C LEU A 369 -16.93 -2.80 -4.68
N GLU A 370 -17.80 -3.78 -4.94
CA GLU A 370 -18.91 -4.15 -4.06
C GLU A 370 -18.45 -4.43 -2.62
N ASN A 371 -17.34 -5.14 -2.45
CA ASN A 371 -16.79 -5.45 -1.13
C ASN A 371 -16.44 -4.18 -0.36
N ILE A 372 -15.86 -3.18 -1.05
CA ILE A 372 -15.43 -1.93 -0.42
C ILE A 372 -16.63 -1.07 -0.08
N VAL A 373 -17.61 -0.96 -0.99
CA VAL A 373 -18.86 -0.24 -0.77
C VAL A 373 -19.62 -0.82 0.42
N ASN A 374 -19.71 -2.16 0.50
CA ASN A 374 -20.32 -2.84 1.64
C ASN A 374 -19.52 -2.63 2.93
N GLY A 375 -18.18 -2.64 2.85
CA GLY A 375 -17.30 -2.30 3.96
C GLY A 375 -17.56 -0.90 4.53
N VAL A 376 -17.65 0.11 3.66
CA VAL A 376 -17.98 1.49 4.05
C VAL A 376 -19.33 1.56 4.75
N ARG A 377 -20.37 0.90 4.21
CA ARG A 377 -21.71 0.84 4.83
C ARG A 377 -21.66 0.22 6.22
N MET A 378 -21.03 -0.95 6.35
CA MET A 378 -20.94 -1.66 7.63
C MET A 378 -20.17 -0.84 8.68
N VAL A 379 -19.05 -0.23 8.31
CA VAL A 379 -18.26 0.60 9.24
C VAL A 379 -19.05 1.81 9.72
N HIS A 380 -19.80 2.47 8.83
CA HIS A 380 -20.69 3.56 9.22
C HIS A 380 -21.83 3.08 10.13
N GLU A 381 -22.54 2.00 9.75
CA GLU A 381 -23.65 1.42 10.51
C GLU A 381 -23.24 0.97 11.93
N MET A 382 -22.01 0.47 12.08
CA MET A 382 -21.47 0.02 13.37
C MET A 382 -20.98 1.18 14.26
N GLY A 383 -21.09 2.42 13.80
CA GLY A 383 -20.78 3.61 14.59
C GLY A 383 -19.29 3.77 14.91
N PHE A 384 -18.40 3.32 14.02
CA PHE A 384 -17.01 3.78 14.05
C PHE A 384 -16.96 5.27 13.65
N TRP A 385 -15.98 6.03 14.15
CA TRP A 385 -15.70 7.33 13.52
C TRP A 385 -15.05 7.09 12.15
N LEU A 386 -15.80 7.35 11.09
CA LEU A 386 -15.41 7.02 9.72
C LEU A 386 -14.91 8.25 8.95
N GLU A 387 -13.71 8.14 8.39
CA GLU A 387 -13.21 9.06 7.36
C GLU A 387 -12.82 8.29 6.08
N ILE A 388 -13.07 8.86 4.92
CA ILE A 388 -12.80 8.23 3.62
C ILE A 388 -11.71 8.99 2.89
N VAL A 389 -10.74 8.26 2.34
CA VAL A 389 -9.73 8.84 1.43
C VAL A 389 -9.89 8.24 0.04
N THR A 390 -9.80 9.11 -0.95
CA THR A 390 -9.59 8.73 -2.35
C THR A 390 -8.31 9.42 -2.82
N LEU A 391 -7.30 8.62 -3.16
CA LEU A 391 -6.11 9.10 -3.86
C LEU A 391 -6.49 9.32 -5.32
N ILE A 392 -6.54 10.57 -5.75
CA ILE A 392 -6.98 10.92 -7.10
C ILE A 392 -5.80 10.78 -8.06
N ILE A 393 -5.90 9.90 -9.03
CA ILE A 393 -4.88 9.56 -10.02
C ILE A 393 -5.41 9.96 -11.40
N PRO A 394 -4.75 10.90 -12.10
CA PRO A 394 -5.17 11.36 -13.42
C PRO A 394 -5.32 10.22 -14.44
N GLY A 395 -6.44 10.18 -15.16
CA GLY A 395 -6.75 9.16 -16.16
C GLY A 395 -7.09 7.78 -15.59
N PHE A 396 -7.11 7.61 -14.26
CA PHE A 396 -7.48 6.34 -13.62
C PHE A 396 -8.81 6.43 -12.86
N ASN A 397 -8.97 7.43 -12.00
CA ASN A 397 -10.16 7.60 -11.16
C ASN A 397 -10.59 9.08 -10.98
N ASP A 398 -10.12 9.98 -11.84
CA ASP A 398 -10.37 11.43 -11.73
C ASP A 398 -11.47 11.95 -12.65
N SER A 399 -12.24 11.07 -13.31
CA SER A 399 -13.36 11.49 -14.14
C SER A 399 -14.48 12.09 -13.28
N ASP A 400 -15.15 13.14 -13.80
CA ASP A 400 -16.23 13.81 -13.06
C ASP A 400 -17.35 12.84 -12.69
N GLU A 401 -17.72 11.93 -13.59
CA GLU A 401 -18.72 10.88 -13.34
C GLU A 401 -18.34 10.00 -12.15
N GLU A 402 -17.08 9.54 -12.07
CA GLU A 402 -16.64 8.68 -10.96
C GLU A 402 -16.58 9.45 -9.63
N LEU A 403 -16.10 10.69 -9.66
CA LEU A 403 -16.05 11.56 -8.48
C LEU A 403 -17.46 11.90 -7.97
N GLU A 404 -18.40 12.16 -8.88
CA GLU A 404 -19.80 12.38 -8.54
C GLU A 404 -20.43 11.12 -7.92
N ASP A 405 -20.15 9.94 -8.46
CA ASP A 405 -20.67 8.69 -7.91
C ASP A 405 -20.13 8.43 -6.49
N ILE A 406 -18.84 8.69 -6.24
CA ILE A 406 -18.25 8.63 -4.89
C ILE A 406 -18.97 9.62 -3.97
N ALA A 407 -19.06 10.89 -4.39
CA ALA A 407 -19.64 11.95 -3.58
C ALA A 407 -21.12 11.70 -3.25
N ARG A 408 -21.92 11.28 -4.25
CA ARG A 408 -23.33 10.90 -4.08
C ARG A 408 -23.48 9.69 -3.16
N PHE A 409 -22.61 8.69 -3.29
CA PHE A 409 -22.61 7.53 -2.40
C PHE A 409 -22.35 7.93 -0.94
N LEU A 410 -21.32 8.74 -0.68
CA LEU A 410 -20.97 9.18 0.66
C LEU A 410 -22.03 10.12 1.26
N ALA A 411 -22.50 11.10 0.50
CA ALA A 411 -23.57 12.01 0.95
C ALA A 411 -24.88 11.27 1.24
N GLY A 412 -25.19 10.23 0.46
CA GLY A 412 -26.33 9.35 0.68
C GLY A 412 -26.21 8.47 1.93
N LEU A 413 -24.99 8.21 2.43
CA LEU A 413 -24.78 7.57 3.73
C LEU A 413 -24.87 8.57 4.88
N SER A 414 -24.07 9.64 4.79
CA SER A 414 -24.16 10.79 5.68
C SER A 414 -23.38 11.96 5.10
N PRO A 415 -23.98 13.16 5.00
CA PRO A 415 -23.29 14.38 4.61
C PRO A 415 -22.10 14.74 5.51
N SER A 416 -22.04 14.21 6.74
CA SER A 416 -21.00 14.52 7.72
C SER A 416 -19.75 13.66 7.61
N ILE A 417 -19.72 12.63 6.75
CA ILE A 417 -18.53 11.79 6.55
C ILE A 417 -17.44 12.66 5.90
N PRO A 418 -16.26 12.85 6.53
CA PRO A 418 -15.15 13.51 5.90
C PRO A 418 -14.65 12.74 4.69
N TRP A 419 -14.63 13.41 3.53
CA TRP A 419 -14.03 12.88 2.31
C TRP A 419 -12.73 13.60 1.99
N HIS A 420 -11.64 12.86 1.96
CA HIS A 420 -10.30 13.35 1.66
C HIS A 420 -9.94 12.99 0.22
N VAL A 421 -9.82 14.01 -0.62
CA VAL A 421 -9.30 13.89 -1.99
C VAL A 421 -7.82 14.26 -1.98
N THR A 422 -6.96 13.27 -2.12
CA THR A 422 -5.51 13.46 -1.97
C THR A 422 -4.81 13.41 -3.32
N ALA A 423 -3.79 14.25 -3.49
CA ALA A 423 -2.99 14.21 -4.70
C ALA A 423 -2.15 12.95 -4.75
N PHE A 424 -2.25 12.27 -5.88
CA PHE A 424 -1.25 11.34 -6.33
C PHE A 424 0.01 12.09 -6.76
N HIS A 425 1.14 11.58 -6.32
CA HIS A 425 2.42 11.86 -6.92
C HIS A 425 2.93 10.56 -7.53
N LYS A 426 3.61 10.69 -8.66
CA LYS A 426 4.31 9.60 -9.31
C LYS A 426 5.32 9.04 -8.34
N ASP A 427 5.10 7.79 -8.03
CA ASP A 427 5.89 7.07 -7.07
C ASP A 427 5.76 5.61 -7.48
N TYR A 428 6.90 4.92 -7.58
CA TYR A 428 6.91 3.50 -7.86
C TYR A 428 6.23 3.06 -9.18
N LYS A 429 5.33 2.05 -9.14
CA LYS A 429 4.57 1.39 -10.24
C LYS A 429 3.64 2.33 -10.99
N MET A 430 3.47 3.56 -10.53
CA MET A 430 2.55 4.51 -11.12
C MET A 430 3.31 5.81 -11.47
N GLN A 431 3.77 5.93 -12.71
CA GLN A 431 4.46 7.10 -13.31
C GLN A 431 3.78 7.61 -14.59
N ASP A 432 2.82 6.86 -15.17
CA ASP A 432 2.16 7.25 -16.44
C ASP A 432 1.16 8.39 -16.20
N PRO A 433 0.26 8.31 -15.19
CA PRO A 433 -0.53 9.47 -14.77
C PRO A 433 0.38 10.59 -14.31
N ASP A 434 0.16 11.82 -14.78
CA ASP A 434 0.83 12.98 -14.21
C ASP A 434 0.55 13.11 -12.71
N ASN A 435 1.43 13.82 -11.99
CA ASN A 435 1.13 14.21 -10.61
C ASN A 435 -0.20 14.96 -10.61
N THR A 436 -1.07 14.66 -9.66
CA THR A 436 -2.39 15.29 -9.59
C THR A 436 -2.21 16.79 -9.41
N PRO A 437 -2.67 17.62 -10.37
CA PRO A 437 -2.56 19.05 -10.22
C PRO A 437 -3.58 19.54 -9.17
N PRO A 438 -3.32 20.66 -8.46
CA PRO A 438 -4.26 21.20 -7.49
C PRO A 438 -5.67 21.40 -8.07
N GLN A 439 -5.76 21.76 -9.35
CA GLN A 439 -7.02 21.98 -10.05
C GLN A 439 -7.91 20.73 -10.07
N THR A 440 -7.32 19.53 -10.18
CA THR A 440 -8.07 18.27 -10.12
C THR A 440 -8.65 18.05 -8.73
N LEU A 441 -7.90 18.36 -7.66
CA LEU A 441 -8.41 18.26 -6.29
C LEU A 441 -9.50 19.30 -6.00
N LEU A 442 -9.31 20.54 -6.46
CA LEU A 442 -10.31 21.59 -6.32
C LEU A 442 -11.61 21.25 -7.07
N ARG A 443 -11.49 20.62 -8.25
CA ARG A 443 -12.63 20.08 -9.01
C ARG A 443 -13.34 18.99 -8.23
N ALA A 444 -12.62 18.00 -7.72
CA ALA A 444 -13.18 16.93 -6.89
C ALA A 444 -13.87 17.47 -5.63
N ALA A 445 -13.29 18.49 -5.00
CA ALA A 445 -13.89 19.14 -3.84
C ALA A 445 -15.20 19.86 -4.16
N ALA A 446 -15.25 20.59 -5.27
CA ALA A 446 -16.48 21.24 -5.76
C ALA A 446 -17.58 20.21 -6.08
N ILE A 447 -17.22 19.07 -6.68
CA ILE A 447 -18.16 17.95 -6.91
C ILE A 447 -18.70 17.42 -5.58
N GLY A 448 -17.83 17.24 -4.58
CA GLY A 448 -18.22 16.83 -3.23
C GLY A 448 -19.21 17.80 -2.59
N GLU A 449 -18.96 19.10 -2.67
CA GLU A 449 -19.86 20.13 -2.17
C GLU A 449 -21.21 20.12 -2.91
N ALA A 450 -21.20 19.99 -4.24
CA ALA A 450 -22.41 19.93 -5.06
C ALA A 450 -23.27 18.69 -4.74
N ALA A 451 -22.64 17.58 -4.35
CA ALA A 451 -23.33 16.38 -3.86
C ALA A 451 -23.87 16.51 -2.42
N GLY A 452 -23.54 17.60 -1.71
CA GLY A 452 -24.03 17.90 -0.37
C GLY A 452 -23.12 17.43 0.78
N LEU A 453 -21.88 17.02 0.51
CA LEU A 453 -20.92 16.71 1.57
C LEU A 453 -20.55 17.98 2.35
N GLN A 454 -20.47 17.86 3.67
CA GLN A 454 -20.18 18.98 4.57
C GLN A 454 -18.68 19.19 4.79
N TYR A 455 -17.89 18.11 4.68
CA TYR A 455 -16.47 18.11 4.97
C TYR A 455 -15.71 17.43 3.83
N ILE A 456 -15.08 18.24 2.99
CA ILE A 456 -14.20 17.77 1.93
C ILE A 456 -12.82 18.36 2.16
N TYR A 457 -11.82 17.50 2.17
CA TYR A 457 -10.43 17.86 2.39
C TYR A 457 -9.61 17.56 1.16
N ALA A 458 -8.89 18.57 0.67
CA ALA A 458 -7.90 18.37 -0.39
C ALA A 458 -6.51 18.27 0.25
N GLY A 459 -5.75 17.24 -0.09
CA GLY A 459 -4.51 16.90 0.61
C GLY A 459 -3.31 16.62 -0.30
N ASN A 460 -2.15 16.42 0.32
CA ASN A 460 -0.84 16.15 -0.30
C ASN A 460 -0.25 17.29 -1.17
N LEU A 461 -0.86 18.48 -1.18
CA LEU A 461 -0.35 19.66 -1.88
C LEU A 461 -0.39 20.90 -0.96
N PRO A 462 0.43 20.94 0.10
CA PRO A 462 0.36 21.98 1.13
C PRO A 462 0.46 23.39 0.55
N GLY A 463 -0.45 24.25 0.95
CA GLY A 463 -0.59 25.64 0.49
C GLY A 463 -1.19 25.81 -0.91
N ARG A 464 -1.55 24.73 -1.61
CA ARG A 464 -1.98 24.80 -3.03
C ARG A 464 -3.47 24.55 -3.26
N VAL A 465 -4.21 24.15 -2.23
CA VAL A 465 -5.64 23.78 -2.34
C VAL A 465 -6.56 24.69 -1.52
N GLY A 466 -6.02 25.81 -1.02
CA GLY A 466 -6.79 26.89 -0.43
C GLY A 466 -7.60 26.45 0.78
N ARG A 467 -8.91 26.77 0.79
CA ARG A 467 -9.78 26.55 1.94
C ARG A 467 -10.00 25.07 2.30
N TYR A 468 -9.71 24.16 1.39
CA TYR A 468 -9.95 22.73 1.54
C TYR A 468 -8.89 22.01 2.38
N GLU A 469 -7.87 22.71 2.90
CA GLU A 469 -7.01 22.18 3.97
C GLU A 469 -7.63 22.36 5.36
N ASP A 470 -8.54 23.34 5.49
CA ASP A 470 -9.09 23.78 6.77
C ASP A 470 -10.40 23.06 7.09
N THR A 471 -10.63 22.76 8.37
CA THR A 471 -11.96 22.37 8.85
C THR A 471 -12.81 23.63 8.98
N ARG A 472 -13.95 23.67 8.27
CA ARG A 472 -14.89 24.80 8.28
C ARG A 472 -16.25 24.39 8.79
N CYS A 473 -16.93 25.32 9.46
CA CYS A 473 -18.30 25.12 9.88
C CYS A 473 -19.21 25.00 8.64
N PRO A 474 -19.99 23.93 8.45
CA PRO A 474 -20.86 23.80 7.28
C PRO A 474 -21.99 24.84 7.28
N SER A 475 -22.41 25.30 8.47
CA SER A 475 -23.49 26.29 8.61
C SER A 475 -23.06 27.73 8.31
N CYS A 476 -21.91 28.19 8.81
CA CYS A 476 -21.48 29.59 8.70
C CYS A 476 -20.12 29.80 8.02
N GLN A 477 -19.51 28.73 7.51
CA GLN A 477 -18.26 28.70 6.74
C GLN A 477 -17.03 29.26 7.47
N THR A 478 -17.14 29.51 8.77
CA THR A 478 -16.05 29.98 9.62
C THR A 478 -14.98 28.89 9.72
N ALA A 479 -13.72 29.25 9.52
CA ALA A 479 -12.58 28.34 9.73
C ALA A 479 -12.47 28.01 11.22
N LEU A 480 -12.46 26.72 11.53
CA LEU A 480 -12.44 26.18 12.90
C LEU A 480 -11.09 25.56 13.22
N VAL A 481 -10.51 24.84 12.26
CA VAL A 481 -9.13 24.33 12.35
C VAL A 481 -8.42 24.73 11.07
N ARG A 482 -7.35 25.51 11.19
CA ARG A 482 -6.53 25.94 10.04
C ARG A 482 -5.29 25.08 9.91
N ARG A 483 -4.95 24.69 8.68
CA ARG A 483 -3.83 23.79 8.41
C ARG A 483 -2.87 24.34 7.36
N PHE A 484 -1.65 23.80 7.38
CA PHE A 484 -0.70 23.83 6.26
C PHE A 484 -0.12 22.44 6.11
N GLY A 485 -0.64 21.68 5.14
CA GLY A 485 -0.40 20.23 5.09
C GLY A 485 -0.86 19.53 6.37
N TYR A 486 0.03 18.80 7.03
CA TYR A 486 -0.27 18.07 8.26
C TYR A 486 -0.09 18.91 9.54
N ARG A 487 0.29 20.18 9.42
CA ARG A 487 0.52 21.06 10.57
C ARG A 487 -0.73 21.88 10.89
N ILE A 488 -1.14 21.85 12.17
CA ILE A 488 -2.17 22.76 12.69
C ILE A 488 -1.57 24.16 12.91
N LEU A 489 -2.15 25.16 12.25
CA LEU A 489 -1.82 26.57 12.43
C LEU A 489 -2.69 27.22 13.52
N GLU A 490 -3.96 26.81 13.59
CA GLU A 490 -4.93 27.31 14.55
C GLU A 490 -6.00 26.25 14.79
N ASP A 491 -6.41 26.07 16.05
CA ASP A 491 -7.49 25.17 16.43
C ASP A 491 -8.44 25.90 17.40
N ARG A 492 -9.67 26.13 16.94
CA ARG A 492 -10.78 26.72 17.70
C ARG A 492 -11.94 25.74 17.87
N LEU A 493 -11.69 24.44 17.70
CA LEU A 493 -12.69 23.39 17.73
C LEU A 493 -12.44 22.36 18.83
N THR A 494 -11.18 22.01 19.07
CA THR A 494 -10.80 21.09 20.15
C THR A 494 -11.25 21.63 21.51
N GLY A 495 -11.81 20.75 22.33
CA GLY A 495 -12.39 21.04 23.64
C GLY A 495 -13.86 21.45 23.63
N SER A 496 -14.39 21.98 22.52
CA SER A 496 -15.81 22.38 22.43
C SER A 496 -16.63 21.51 21.48
N GLY A 497 -16.00 20.97 20.42
CA GLY A 497 -16.69 20.27 19.34
C GLY A 497 -17.77 21.09 18.62
N THR A 498 -17.79 22.41 18.84
CA THR A 498 -18.84 23.32 18.38
C THR A 498 -18.22 24.57 17.76
N CYS A 499 -18.83 25.06 16.69
CA CYS A 499 -18.41 26.28 16.04
C CYS A 499 -18.56 27.47 16.99
N HIS A 500 -17.44 28.12 17.32
CA HIS A 500 -17.40 29.29 18.21
C HIS A 500 -18.20 30.51 17.70
N ARG A 501 -18.62 30.54 16.44
CA ARG A 501 -19.36 31.65 15.84
C ARG A 501 -20.86 31.45 15.79
N CYS A 502 -21.34 30.25 15.45
CA CYS A 502 -22.78 29.99 15.28
C CYS A 502 -23.31 28.84 16.16
N GLY A 503 -22.47 28.20 16.97
CA GLY A 503 -22.87 27.12 17.86
C GLY A 503 -23.12 25.77 17.18
N PHE A 504 -22.96 25.67 15.86
CA PHE A 504 -23.16 24.41 15.14
C PHE A 504 -22.21 23.32 15.66
N GLN A 505 -22.75 22.17 16.02
CA GLN A 505 -21.98 21.01 16.48
C GLN A 505 -21.26 20.35 15.30
N ILE A 506 -19.93 20.29 15.38
CA ILE A 506 -19.11 19.68 14.32
C ILE A 506 -18.94 18.20 14.66
N PRO A 507 -19.40 17.27 13.79
CA PRO A 507 -19.19 15.85 13.99
C PRO A 507 -17.70 15.53 14.05
N GLY A 508 -17.28 14.75 15.05
CA GLY A 508 -15.88 14.37 15.24
C GLY A 508 -15.62 13.90 16.67
N ILE A 509 -14.40 13.40 16.90
CA ILE A 509 -13.88 13.06 18.23
C ILE A 509 -12.87 14.14 18.65
N TRP A 510 -13.36 15.13 19.37
CA TRP A 510 -12.57 16.28 19.80
C TRP A 510 -11.99 16.04 21.20
N SER A 511 -10.67 16.19 21.35
CA SER A 511 -10.02 16.08 22.66
C SER A 511 -10.54 17.14 23.62
N ASN A 512 -10.72 16.81 24.90
CA ASN A 512 -11.06 17.78 25.95
C ASN A 512 -9.86 18.64 26.39
N ALA A 513 -8.64 18.27 25.98
CA ALA A 513 -7.43 19.02 26.27
C ALA A 513 -7.07 19.93 25.09
N LYS A 514 -6.83 21.22 25.35
CA LYS A 514 -6.20 22.11 24.36
C LYS A 514 -4.80 21.58 24.06
N ILE A 515 -4.62 20.97 22.90
CA ILE A 515 -3.30 20.54 22.44
C ILE A 515 -2.53 21.80 22.09
N SER A 516 -1.41 22.02 22.77
CA SER A 516 -0.54 23.16 22.51
C SER A 516 -0.04 23.07 21.06
N ALA A 517 -0.53 23.99 20.21
CA ALA A 517 -0.04 24.15 18.85
C ALA A 517 1.48 24.38 18.88
N GLY A 518 2.27 23.40 18.43
CA GLY A 518 3.70 23.57 18.25
C GLY A 518 4.55 22.35 18.58
N ARG A 519 4.60 21.38 17.66
CA ARG A 519 5.88 20.77 17.30
C ARG A 519 6.15 21.18 15.85
N ALA A 520 7.08 22.12 15.69
CA ALA A 520 7.65 22.40 14.39
C ALA A 520 8.55 21.20 14.03
N TYR A 521 8.25 20.56 12.91
CA TYR A 521 9.26 19.82 12.15
C TYR A 521 9.86 20.77 11.12
#